data_AF-A0A536QBW5-F1
#
_entry.id   AF-A0A536QBW5-F1
#
_cell.length_a   1.000
_cell.length_b   1.000
_cell.length_c   1.000
_cell.angle_alpha   90.00
_cell.angle_beta   90.00
_cell.angle_gamma   90.00
#
_symmetry.space_group_name_H-M   'P 1'
#
loop_
_entity.id
_entity.type
_entity.pdbx_description
1 polymer ?
#
loop_
_entity_poly.entity_id
_entity_poly.type
_entity_poly.pdbx_seq_one_letter_code
_entity_poly.pdbx_strand_id
1 'polypeptide(L)'
;MFESPFAESIVARARAAGQIQLAVHDIREWATDRHHVVDDTPYGGGAGMVLKPEPLTRAIRATKADRGHVVLMTAQGALFDQIAAHRLAQLPHLVIVCGHYEGVDERVIEGDVDEELSIGDFVLTGGELAAMVVIDAVTRLVPGVIEPASLTHESHTEGLLEGPHYTRPVEHEGRRVPTVLLSGDHAAIARWRRAEAVRRTAERRPDLLDRAGLTPAERARLPRPQVREPVSDADLKAAYSSGVGSYRIAARFGISPATVRARLRAAGVRLRPPRSGQRSPTVAEVSKMRGTGLTVRELARHFGVSHVTILDRLKKAKR
;
A
#
# COMPACT_ATOMS: atom_id res chain seq x y z
N MET A 1 16.01 -9.02 8.77
CA MET A 1 14.94 -8.86 7.75
C MET A 1 15.50 -8.68 6.34
N PHE A 2 16.58 -7.92 6.17
CA PHE A 2 17.12 -7.51 4.87
C PHE A 2 17.96 -8.55 4.10
N GLU A 3 18.51 -9.56 4.77
CA GLU A 3 19.47 -10.48 4.16
C GLU A 3 18.87 -11.26 2.97
N SER A 4 17.74 -11.94 3.15
CA SER A 4 17.12 -12.75 2.10
C SER A 4 16.61 -11.91 0.92
N PRO A 5 15.86 -10.80 1.12
CA PRO A 5 15.41 -9.96 0.00
C PRO A 5 16.55 -9.38 -0.85
N PHE A 6 17.72 -9.12 -0.26
CA PHE A 6 18.88 -8.56 -0.96
C PHE A 6 19.90 -9.60 -1.43
N ALA A 7 19.61 -10.89 -1.21
CA ALA A 7 20.39 -12.02 -1.69
C ALA A 7 19.86 -12.60 -3.02
N GLU A 8 18.72 -12.10 -3.51
CA GLU A 8 18.06 -12.60 -4.72
C GLU A 8 17.93 -11.55 -5.83
N SER A 9 17.64 -12.03 -7.04
CA SER A 9 17.21 -11.21 -8.19
C SER A 9 18.16 -10.03 -8.54
N ILE A 10 17.60 -8.91 -8.98
CA ILE A 10 18.34 -7.76 -9.50
C ILE A 10 19.25 -7.10 -8.46
N VAL A 11 18.81 -7.01 -7.21
CA VAL A 11 19.60 -6.41 -6.12
C VAL A 11 20.85 -7.24 -5.85
N ALA A 12 20.73 -8.57 -5.81
CA ALA A 12 21.88 -9.45 -5.62
C ALA A 12 22.89 -9.35 -6.78
N ARG A 13 22.40 -9.30 -8.03
CA ARG A 13 23.26 -9.10 -9.20
C ARG A 13 23.98 -7.76 -9.16
N ALA A 14 23.29 -6.68 -8.80
CA ALA A 14 23.87 -5.36 -8.69
C ALA A 14 24.98 -5.31 -7.61
N ARG A 15 24.76 -5.96 -6.47
CA ARG A 15 25.79 -6.11 -5.41
C ARG A 15 26.99 -6.92 -5.88
N ALA A 16 26.75 -8.08 -6.52
CA ALA A 16 27.82 -8.95 -7.02
C ALA A 16 28.66 -8.27 -8.11
N ALA A 17 28.04 -7.40 -8.91
CA ALA A 17 28.71 -6.59 -9.93
C ALA A 17 29.39 -5.33 -9.36
N GLY A 18 29.30 -5.07 -8.04
CA GLY A 18 29.89 -3.90 -7.40
C GLY A 18 29.21 -2.57 -7.78
N GLN A 19 27.99 -2.61 -8.32
CA GLN A 19 27.25 -1.43 -8.75
C GLN A 19 26.58 -0.72 -7.57
N ILE A 20 26.27 -1.46 -6.51
CA ILE A 20 25.75 -0.93 -5.26
C ILE A 20 26.43 -1.61 -4.07
N GLN A 21 26.48 -0.90 -2.95
CA GLN A 21 26.84 -1.45 -1.65
C GLN A 21 25.66 -1.27 -0.70
N LEU A 22 25.31 -2.34 0.03
CA LEU A 22 24.29 -2.29 1.06
C LEU A 22 24.92 -2.72 2.38
N ALA A 23 24.73 -1.88 3.40
CA ALA A 23 25.11 -2.15 4.78
C ALA A 23 23.88 -2.02 5.66
N VAL A 24 23.72 -2.96 6.60
CA VAL A 24 22.63 -2.96 7.57
C VAL A 24 23.25 -2.72 8.93
N HIS A 25 22.72 -1.73 9.65
CA HIS A 25 23.23 -1.27 10.93
C HIS A 25 22.15 -1.43 11.99
N ASP A 26 22.42 -2.23 13.03
CA ASP A 26 21.51 -2.37 14.16
C ASP A 26 21.71 -1.21 15.13
N ILE A 27 20.69 -0.35 15.29
CA ILE A 27 20.73 0.80 16.19
C ILE A 27 21.07 0.44 17.65
N ARG A 28 20.87 -0.81 18.06
CA ARG A 28 21.23 -1.32 19.39
C ARG A 28 22.74 -1.27 19.65
N GLU A 29 23.57 -1.30 18.62
CA GLU A 29 25.03 -1.16 18.72
C GLU A 29 25.45 0.24 19.21
N TRP A 30 24.58 1.24 19.04
CA TRP A 30 24.80 2.61 19.50
C TRP A 30 24.10 2.95 20.82
N ALA A 31 23.44 1.98 21.47
CA ALA A 31 22.94 2.14 22.82
C ALA A 31 24.09 2.07 23.84
N THR A 32 24.02 2.88 24.90
CA THR A 32 25.09 2.99 25.92
C THR A 32 24.79 2.21 27.19
N ASP A 33 23.56 1.77 27.39
CA ASP A 33 23.18 0.97 28.54
C ASP A 33 23.45 -0.53 28.31
N ARG A 34 23.60 -1.28 29.40
CA ARG A 34 23.90 -2.71 29.38
C ARG A 34 22.86 -3.56 28.61
N HIS A 35 21.62 -3.09 28.53
CA HIS A 35 20.52 -3.82 27.90
C HIS A 35 20.29 -3.41 26.46
N HIS A 36 21.11 -2.51 25.90
CA HIS A 36 21.00 -1.98 24.55
C HIS A 36 19.58 -1.47 24.24
N VAL A 37 19.04 -0.63 25.14
CA VAL A 37 17.68 -0.09 25.03
C VAL A 37 17.67 1.04 24.00
N VAL A 38 16.79 0.88 23.01
CA VAL A 38 16.66 1.80 21.86
C VAL A 38 15.31 2.50 21.82
N ASP A 39 14.43 2.23 22.78
CA ASP A 39 13.10 2.78 22.86
C ASP A 39 12.74 3.17 24.30
N ASP A 40 11.83 4.12 24.45
CA ASP A 40 11.30 4.55 25.75
C ASP A 40 9.83 4.98 25.64
N THR A 41 9.18 5.15 26.79
CA THR A 41 7.80 5.63 26.87
C THR A 41 7.68 7.08 26.38
N PRO A 42 6.60 7.42 25.64
CA PRO A 42 6.41 8.78 25.15
C PRO A 42 6.09 9.76 26.29
N TYR A 43 6.68 10.96 26.21
CA TYR A 43 6.22 12.09 27.03
C TYR A 43 4.77 12.45 26.69
N GLY A 44 4.00 12.90 27.69
CA GLY A 44 2.56 13.16 27.54
C GLY A 44 1.67 11.94 27.77
N GLY A 45 2.26 10.76 27.99
CA GLY A 45 1.54 9.50 28.14
C GLY A 45 1.06 8.94 26.80
N GLY A 46 0.41 7.79 26.84
CA GLY A 46 0.02 7.03 25.64
C GLY A 46 0.42 5.56 25.77
N ALA A 47 -0.08 4.74 24.84
CA ALA A 47 0.39 3.37 24.69
C ALA A 47 1.57 3.33 23.72
N GLY A 48 2.41 2.30 23.82
CA GLY A 48 3.53 2.08 22.91
C GLY A 48 4.85 2.70 23.38
N MET A 49 5.84 2.65 22.50
CA MET A 49 7.21 3.10 22.74
C MET A 49 7.66 3.99 21.57
N VAL A 50 8.61 4.89 21.81
CA VAL A 50 9.22 5.76 20.81
C VAL A 50 10.72 5.46 20.77
N LEU A 51 11.30 5.43 19.57
CA LEU A 51 12.74 5.24 19.42
C LEU A 51 13.51 6.40 20.06
N LYS A 52 14.48 6.05 20.91
CA LYS A 52 15.27 7.00 21.69
C LYS A 52 16.17 7.84 20.77
N PRO A 53 16.36 9.12 21.10
CA PRO A 53 17.14 10.01 20.26
C PRO A 53 18.63 9.66 20.23
N GLU A 54 19.24 9.32 21.37
CA GLU A 54 20.69 9.14 21.46
C GLU A 54 21.25 7.98 20.61
N PRO A 55 20.73 6.74 20.69
CA PRO A 55 21.25 5.66 19.84
C PRO A 55 21.01 5.93 18.36
N LEU A 56 19.85 6.51 18.01
CA LEU A 56 19.51 6.76 16.62
C LEU A 56 20.36 7.88 15.99
N THR A 57 20.49 9.03 16.66
CA THR A 57 21.38 10.11 16.22
C THR A 57 22.82 9.63 16.07
N ARG A 58 23.32 8.82 17.01
CA ARG A 58 24.67 8.25 16.91
C ARG A 58 24.82 7.34 15.70
N ALA A 59 23.85 6.46 15.46
CA ALA A 59 23.84 5.58 14.30
C ALA A 59 23.82 6.39 13.00
N ILE A 60 22.86 7.32 12.84
CA ILE A 60 22.72 8.16 11.65
C ILE A 60 24.02 8.94 11.37
N ARG A 61 24.60 9.60 12.38
CA ARG A 61 25.83 10.39 12.19
C ARG A 61 27.03 9.52 11.85
N ALA A 62 27.15 8.34 12.45
CA ALA A 62 28.22 7.40 12.14
C ALA A 62 28.09 6.84 10.72
N THR A 63 26.87 6.53 10.27
CA THR A 63 26.65 5.91 8.95
C THR A 63 26.61 6.93 7.83
N LYS A 64 26.10 8.15 8.04
CA LYS A 64 25.97 9.14 6.96
C LYS A 64 27.31 9.73 6.51
N ALA A 65 28.31 9.73 7.40
CA ALA A 65 29.60 10.41 7.18
C ALA A 65 29.38 11.87 6.68
N ASP A 66 30.22 12.38 5.77
CA ASP A 66 30.12 13.77 5.31
C ASP A 66 29.09 14.00 4.17
N ARG A 67 28.49 12.94 3.60
CA ARG A 67 27.73 13.04 2.32
C ARG A 67 26.46 12.19 2.18
N GLY A 68 26.06 11.44 3.21
CA GLY A 68 24.86 10.60 3.15
C GLY A 68 23.57 11.42 3.26
N HIS A 69 22.64 11.23 2.32
CA HIS A 69 21.28 11.76 2.41
C HIS A 69 20.42 10.83 3.25
N VAL A 70 19.84 11.35 4.33
CA VAL A 70 19.12 10.59 5.36
C VAL A 70 17.62 10.64 5.09
N VAL A 71 17.05 9.47 4.81
CA VAL A 71 15.62 9.29 4.56
C VAL A 71 14.98 8.53 5.72
N LEU A 72 13.92 9.08 6.32
CA LEU A 72 13.10 8.36 7.28
C LEU A 72 11.89 7.72 6.58
N MET A 73 11.70 6.41 6.76
CA MET A 73 10.48 5.74 6.34
C MET A 73 9.37 5.94 7.38
N THR A 74 8.32 6.66 6.99
CA THR A 74 7.20 7.04 7.88
C THR A 74 5.93 7.29 7.07
N ALA A 75 4.77 6.93 7.63
CA ALA A 75 3.48 7.18 6.99
C ALA A 75 3.13 8.67 6.86
N GLN A 76 3.82 9.56 7.59
CA GLN A 76 3.64 11.01 7.52
C GLN A 76 4.43 11.66 6.36
N GLY A 77 5.40 10.93 5.80
CA GLY A 77 6.28 11.42 4.76
C GLY A 77 5.59 11.62 3.42
N ALA A 78 6.30 12.26 2.49
CA ALA A 78 5.84 12.40 1.12
C ALA A 78 5.66 11.02 0.46
N LEU A 79 4.61 10.84 -0.35
CA LEU A 79 4.40 9.58 -1.05
C LEU A 79 5.55 9.31 -2.02
N PHE A 80 6.20 8.15 -1.84
CA PHE A 80 7.26 7.67 -2.70
C PHE A 80 6.71 7.34 -4.08
N ASP A 81 7.23 8.01 -5.10
CA ASP A 81 6.87 7.82 -6.49
C ASP A 81 8.11 7.61 -7.37
N GLN A 82 7.87 7.42 -8.67
CA GLN A 82 8.95 7.16 -9.62
C GLN A 82 9.92 8.36 -9.77
N ILE A 83 9.45 9.59 -9.53
CA ILE A 83 10.29 10.79 -9.58
C ILE A 83 11.26 10.78 -8.39
N ALA A 84 10.76 10.46 -7.19
CA ALA A 84 11.59 10.27 -6.01
C ALA A 84 12.62 9.15 -6.24
N ALA A 85 12.22 8.01 -6.82
CA ALA A 85 13.14 6.91 -7.13
C ALA A 85 14.29 7.35 -8.05
N HIS A 86 14.00 8.10 -9.13
CA HIS A 86 15.02 8.64 -10.02
C HIS A 86 15.97 9.60 -9.30
N ARG A 87 15.43 10.52 -8.48
CA ARG A 87 16.24 11.47 -7.70
C ARG A 87 17.16 10.75 -6.74
N LEU A 88 16.64 9.79 -5.97
CA LEU A 88 17.42 9.02 -5.01
C LEU A 88 18.51 8.18 -5.69
N ALA A 89 18.25 7.63 -6.88
CA ALA A 89 19.24 6.87 -7.64
C ALA A 89 20.45 7.69 -8.14
N GLN A 90 20.35 9.02 -8.13
CA GLN A 90 21.48 9.91 -8.45
C GLN A 90 22.36 10.21 -7.23
N LEU A 91 21.92 9.85 -6.02
CA LEU A 91 22.66 10.14 -4.80
C LEU A 91 23.76 9.08 -4.59
N PRO A 92 25.00 9.51 -4.30
CA PRO A 92 26.12 8.59 -4.12
C PRO A 92 26.02 7.78 -2.83
N HIS A 93 25.24 8.26 -1.85
CA HIS A 93 25.10 7.63 -0.54
C HIS A 93 23.73 7.95 0.07
N LEU A 94 22.99 6.91 0.41
CA LEU A 94 21.69 6.98 1.07
C LEU A 94 21.77 6.29 2.43
N VAL A 95 21.25 6.94 3.47
CA VAL A 95 20.99 6.34 4.77
C VAL A 95 19.48 6.26 4.94
N ILE A 96 18.92 5.05 5.06
CA ILE A 96 17.49 4.86 5.23
C ILE A 96 17.20 4.44 6.67
N VAL A 97 16.51 5.29 7.40
CA VAL A 97 16.08 5.05 8.77
C VAL A 97 14.73 4.32 8.75
N CYS A 98 14.71 3.16 9.39
CA CYS A 98 13.49 2.37 9.56
C CYS A 98 12.86 2.73 10.91
N GLY A 99 11.73 3.46 10.89
CA GLY A 99 10.96 3.68 12.11
C GLY A 99 10.39 2.37 12.68
N HIS A 100 10.13 2.33 13.98
CA HIS A 100 9.48 1.21 14.65
C HIS A 100 8.63 1.74 15.81
N TYR A 101 7.76 0.88 16.35
CA TYR A 101 6.87 1.20 17.47
C TYR A 101 5.90 2.34 17.10
N GLU A 102 5.73 3.36 17.95
CA GLU A 102 4.91 4.54 17.64
C GLU A 102 5.64 5.53 16.71
N GLY A 103 6.97 5.46 16.65
CA GLY A 103 7.77 6.32 15.77
C GLY A 103 9.15 6.65 16.32
N VAL A 104 9.72 7.72 15.76
CA VAL A 104 11.02 8.28 16.11
C VAL A 104 10.81 9.56 16.92
N ASP A 105 11.69 9.83 17.87
CA ASP A 105 11.70 11.12 18.58
C ASP A 105 11.86 12.28 17.58
N GLU A 106 10.93 13.23 17.61
CA GLU A 106 10.85 14.34 16.65
C GLU A 106 12.15 15.13 16.53
N ARG A 107 12.92 15.25 17.62
CA ARG A 107 14.18 16.01 17.62
C ARG A 107 15.26 15.36 16.75
N VAL A 108 15.18 14.04 16.54
CA VAL A 108 16.06 13.34 15.58
C VAL A 108 15.63 13.65 14.16
N ILE A 109 14.32 13.73 13.92
CA ILE A 109 13.76 14.07 12.60
C ILE A 109 14.21 15.48 12.23
N GLU A 110 13.97 16.46 13.10
CA GLU A 110 14.36 17.86 12.87
C GLU A 110 15.87 18.07 12.75
N GLY A 111 16.68 17.24 13.44
CA GLY A 111 18.13 17.45 13.56
C GLY A 111 19.00 16.65 12.60
N ASP A 112 18.58 15.45 12.20
CA ASP A 112 19.42 14.48 11.49
C ASP A 112 18.76 13.83 10.26
N VAL A 113 17.47 14.08 9.98
CA VAL A 113 16.75 13.54 8.80
C VAL A 113 16.61 14.62 7.72
N ASP A 114 16.96 14.29 6.48
CA ASP A 114 16.86 15.21 5.34
C ASP A 114 15.49 15.13 4.64
N GLU A 115 14.85 13.96 4.68
CA GLU A 115 13.57 13.71 4.00
C GLU A 115 12.77 12.58 4.66
N GLU A 116 11.45 12.73 4.69
CA GLU A 116 10.51 11.69 5.13
C GLU A 116 9.75 11.11 3.93
N LEU A 117 9.71 9.77 3.82
CA LEU A 117 9.02 9.07 2.74
C LEU A 117 8.00 8.04 3.24
N SER A 118 6.83 8.04 2.61
CA SER A 118 5.76 7.05 2.79
C SER A 118 5.62 6.18 1.55
N ILE A 119 5.38 4.88 1.71
CA ILE A 119 5.08 3.97 0.58
C ILE A 119 3.58 3.82 0.31
N GLY A 120 2.73 4.55 1.04
CA GLY A 120 1.29 4.61 0.81
C GLY A 120 0.46 4.87 2.07
N ASP A 121 -0.84 5.05 1.86
CA ASP A 121 -1.81 5.42 2.89
C ASP A 121 -2.24 4.21 3.73
N PHE A 122 -1.29 3.60 4.43
CA PHE A 122 -1.49 2.47 5.34
C PHE A 122 -0.38 2.42 6.40
N VAL A 123 -0.57 1.59 7.43
CA VAL A 123 0.36 1.48 8.56
C VAL A 123 1.02 0.10 8.58
N LEU A 124 2.34 0.07 8.75
CA LEU A 124 3.15 -1.13 8.96
C LEU A 124 3.68 -1.17 10.40
N THR A 125 4.22 -2.31 10.82
CA THR A 125 4.81 -2.47 12.16
C THR A 125 6.20 -1.81 12.29
N GLY A 126 6.85 -1.53 11.17
CA GLY A 126 8.17 -0.93 11.08
C GLY A 126 8.49 -0.52 9.65
N GLY A 127 9.54 0.29 9.49
CA GLY A 127 9.97 0.88 8.23
C GLY A 127 10.76 -0.06 7.32
N GLU A 128 11.11 -1.27 7.77
CA GLU A 128 12.02 -2.16 7.06
C GLU A 128 11.48 -2.59 5.69
N LEU A 129 10.20 -2.95 5.60
CA LEU A 129 9.56 -3.29 4.33
C LEU A 129 9.50 -2.08 3.39
N ALA A 130 9.25 -0.89 3.95
CA ALA A 130 9.21 0.34 3.18
C ALA A 130 10.61 0.69 2.63
N ALA A 131 11.65 0.51 3.45
CA ALA A 131 13.03 0.66 3.02
C ALA A 131 13.41 -0.34 1.92
N MET A 132 12.96 -1.61 2.01
CA MET A 132 13.19 -2.60 0.95
C MET A 132 12.54 -2.19 -0.38
N VAL A 133 11.31 -1.64 -0.34
CA VAL A 133 10.61 -1.14 -1.53
C VAL A 133 11.40 0.00 -2.18
N VAL A 134 11.86 0.97 -1.37
CA VAL A 134 12.67 2.09 -1.87
C VAL A 134 14.00 1.58 -2.45
N ILE A 135 14.72 0.71 -1.73
CA ILE A 135 16.01 0.15 -2.18
C ILE A 135 15.85 -0.61 -3.49
N ASP A 136 14.81 -1.45 -3.65
CA ASP A 136 14.57 -2.17 -4.89
C ASP A 136 14.31 -1.20 -6.05
N ALA A 137 13.37 -0.27 -5.89
CA ALA A 137 13.02 0.70 -6.92
C ALA A 137 14.21 1.59 -7.34
N VAL A 138 15.02 2.04 -6.38
CA VAL A 138 16.22 2.85 -6.61
C VAL A 138 17.33 2.03 -7.28
N THR A 139 17.58 0.80 -6.82
CA THR A 139 18.63 -0.06 -7.36
C THR A 139 18.47 -0.29 -8.86
N ARG A 140 17.23 -0.50 -9.32
CA ARG A 140 16.90 -0.68 -10.74
C ARG A 140 17.34 0.47 -11.64
N LEU A 141 17.41 1.68 -11.09
CA LEU A 141 17.71 2.93 -11.79
C LEU A 141 19.20 3.30 -11.72
N VAL A 142 20.01 2.58 -10.93
CA VAL A 142 21.46 2.79 -10.87
C VAL A 142 22.07 2.39 -12.23
N PRO A 143 22.91 3.24 -12.85
CA PRO A 143 23.52 2.97 -14.14
C PRO A 143 24.20 1.60 -14.21
N GLY A 144 23.84 0.82 -15.22
CA GLY A 144 24.39 -0.52 -15.47
C GLY A 144 23.65 -1.66 -14.78
N VAL A 145 22.72 -1.40 -13.86
CA VAL A 145 21.94 -2.48 -13.21
C VAL A 145 20.91 -3.08 -14.16
N ILE A 146 20.13 -2.23 -14.84
CA ILE A 146 19.19 -2.61 -15.90
C ILE A 146 19.60 -1.90 -17.19
N GLU A 147 19.42 -2.60 -18.31
CA GLU A 147 19.64 -2.01 -19.64
C GLU A 147 18.75 -0.79 -19.86
N PRO A 148 19.29 0.37 -20.29
CA PRO A 148 18.53 1.60 -20.43
C PRO A 148 17.26 1.47 -21.27
N ALA A 149 17.31 0.67 -22.35
CA ALA A 149 16.17 0.42 -23.22
C ALA A 149 14.98 -0.29 -22.54
N SER A 150 15.21 -0.97 -21.40
CA SER A 150 14.14 -1.60 -20.62
C SER A 150 13.43 -0.60 -19.72
N LEU A 151 14.07 0.53 -19.38
CA LEU A 151 13.54 1.54 -18.48
C LEU A 151 12.70 2.62 -19.21
N THR A 152 12.81 2.70 -20.53
CA THR A 152 12.19 3.78 -21.34
C THR A 152 10.67 3.70 -21.40
N HIS A 153 10.09 2.50 -21.29
CA HIS A 153 8.66 2.28 -21.51
C HIS A 153 7.97 1.62 -20.32
N GLU A 154 8.44 1.89 -19.11
CA GLU A 154 7.84 1.37 -17.89
C GLU A 154 6.64 2.20 -17.43
N SER A 155 5.85 1.59 -16.54
CA SER A 155 4.76 2.32 -15.89
C SER A 155 5.34 3.48 -15.09
N HIS A 156 4.68 4.62 -15.15
CA HIS A 156 5.02 5.88 -14.48
C HIS A 156 6.17 6.70 -15.09
N THR A 157 6.96 6.18 -16.04
CA THR A 157 8.06 6.93 -16.68
C THR A 157 7.56 8.17 -17.45
N GLU A 158 6.48 8.03 -18.23
CA GLU A 158 5.87 9.14 -19.00
C GLU A 158 4.50 9.57 -18.45
N GLY A 159 4.25 9.28 -17.17
CA GLY A 159 2.93 9.48 -16.56
C GLY A 159 1.85 8.53 -17.08
N LEU A 160 2.23 7.41 -17.71
CA LEU A 160 1.31 6.38 -18.20
C LEU A 160 1.61 5.03 -17.56
N LEU A 161 0.61 4.15 -17.52
CA LEU A 161 0.79 2.73 -17.28
C LEU A 161 1.27 2.02 -18.55
N GLU A 162 1.96 0.89 -18.38
CA GLU A 162 2.27 -0.01 -19.50
C GLU A 162 1.01 -0.64 -20.12
N GLY A 163 1.10 -0.86 -21.43
CA GLY A 163 0.18 -1.71 -22.17
C GLY A 163 0.26 -3.19 -21.75
N PRO A 164 -0.59 -4.05 -22.33
CA PRO A 164 -0.52 -5.48 -22.08
C PRO A 164 0.69 -6.12 -22.76
N HIS A 165 1.29 -7.09 -22.08
CA HIS A 165 2.38 -7.92 -22.59
C HIS A 165 1.87 -9.29 -23.00
N TYR A 166 2.50 -9.86 -24.04
CA TYR A 166 2.19 -11.17 -24.57
C TYR A 166 3.49 -11.94 -24.78
N THR A 167 3.46 -13.24 -24.51
CA THR A 167 4.56 -14.15 -24.77
C THR A 167 4.02 -15.43 -25.42
N ARG A 168 4.92 -16.35 -25.78
CA ARG A 168 4.55 -17.64 -26.37
C ARG A 168 3.73 -18.46 -25.37
N PRO A 169 2.77 -19.29 -25.84
CA PRO A 169 2.40 -19.55 -27.25
C PRO A 169 1.51 -18.46 -27.88
N VAL A 170 1.37 -18.47 -29.22
CA VAL A 170 0.56 -17.48 -29.97
C VAL A 170 -0.93 -17.55 -29.62
N GLU A 171 -1.43 -18.73 -29.25
CA GLU A 171 -2.80 -18.94 -28.79
C GLU A 171 -2.78 -19.76 -27.50
N HIS A 172 -3.56 -19.30 -26.51
CA HIS A 172 -3.73 -19.96 -25.23
C HIS A 172 -5.21 -19.89 -24.84
N GLU A 173 -5.85 -21.04 -24.61
CA GLU A 173 -7.27 -21.14 -24.25
C GLU A 173 -8.21 -20.40 -25.21
N GLY A 174 -7.97 -20.50 -26.52
CA GLY A 174 -8.76 -19.83 -27.56
C GLY A 174 -8.55 -18.31 -27.64
N ARG A 175 -7.57 -17.76 -26.90
CA ARG A 175 -7.19 -16.35 -26.93
C ARG A 175 -5.87 -16.19 -27.67
N ARG A 176 -5.91 -15.42 -28.76
CA ARG A 176 -4.74 -15.19 -29.62
C ARG A 176 -4.02 -13.89 -29.29
N VAL A 177 -2.70 -13.90 -29.40
CA VAL A 177 -1.87 -12.70 -29.39
C VAL A 177 -2.33 -11.72 -30.51
N PRO A 178 -2.44 -10.41 -30.24
CA PRO A 178 -2.79 -9.41 -31.25
C PRO A 178 -1.91 -9.53 -32.50
N THR A 179 -2.52 -9.57 -33.68
CA THR A 179 -1.82 -9.80 -34.95
C THR A 179 -0.74 -8.76 -35.25
N VAL A 180 -0.94 -7.51 -34.80
CA VAL A 180 0.07 -6.44 -34.91
C VAL A 180 1.38 -6.78 -34.18
N LEU A 181 1.32 -7.55 -33.10
CA LEU A 181 2.53 -7.98 -32.37
C LEU A 181 3.27 -9.11 -33.09
N LEU A 182 2.64 -9.73 -34.09
CA LEU A 182 3.21 -10.82 -34.90
C LEU A 182 3.69 -10.34 -36.27
N SER A 183 3.52 -9.06 -36.62
CA SER A 183 3.76 -8.55 -37.98
C SER A 183 5.24 -8.25 -38.28
N GLY A 184 6.08 -8.08 -37.25
CA GLY A 184 7.45 -7.58 -37.41
C GLY A 184 7.55 -6.08 -37.74
N ASP A 185 6.42 -5.37 -37.92
CA ASP A 185 6.41 -3.92 -38.15
C ASP A 185 6.61 -3.19 -36.81
N HIS A 186 7.87 -2.82 -36.55
CA HIS A 186 8.27 -2.10 -35.33
C HIS A 186 7.48 -0.80 -35.11
N ALA A 187 7.16 -0.06 -36.17
CA ALA A 187 6.44 1.20 -36.05
C ALA A 187 4.95 0.95 -35.72
N ALA A 188 4.32 -0.06 -36.32
CA ALA A 188 2.96 -0.46 -35.96
C ALA A 188 2.87 -0.99 -34.52
N ILE A 189 3.86 -1.79 -34.10
CA ILE A 189 3.94 -2.31 -32.74
C ILE A 189 4.09 -1.17 -31.72
N ALA A 190 4.98 -0.21 -31.98
CA ALA A 190 5.19 0.94 -31.10
C ALA A 190 3.91 1.79 -30.96
N ARG A 191 3.25 2.10 -32.09
CA ARG A 191 1.96 2.83 -32.09
C ARG A 191 0.87 2.08 -31.31
N TRP A 192 0.78 0.76 -31.49
CA TRP A 192 -0.20 -0.06 -30.78
C TRP A 192 0.08 -0.11 -29.28
N ARG A 193 1.33 -0.31 -28.86
CA ARG A 193 1.73 -0.31 -27.44
C ARG A 193 1.42 1.03 -26.77
N ARG A 194 1.72 2.14 -27.45
CA ARG A 194 1.40 3.49 -26.97
C ARG A 194 -0.11 3.68 -26.81
N ALA A 195 -0.90 3.28 -27.81
CA ALA A 195 -2.35 3.37 -27.73
C ALA A 195 -2.93 2.55 -26.56
N GLU A 196 -2.42 1.35 -26.33
CA GLU A 196 -2.83 0.50 -25.22
C GLU A 196 -2.41 1.05 -23.85
N ALA A 197 -1.22 1.64 -23.74
CA ALA A 197 -0.75 2.32 -22.53
C ALA A 197 -1.70 3.47 -22.15
N VAL A 198 -2.05 4.31 -23.13
CA VAL A 198 -3.01 5.42 -22.95
C VAL A 198 -4.39 4.89 -22.55
N ARG A 199 -4.93 3.90 -23.27
CA ARG A 199 -6.23 3.29 -22.99
C ARG A 199 -6.28 2.72 -21.57
N ARG A 200 -5.28 1.92 -21.19
CA ARG A 200 -5.21 1.29 -19.86
C ARG A 200 -5.05 2.30 -18.73
N THR A 201 -4.30 3.37 -18.97
CA THR A 201 -4.18 4.49 -18.02
C THR A 201 -5.53 5.15 -17.82
N ALA A 202 -6.24 5.48 -18.90
CA ALA A 202 -7.58 6.06 -18.82
C ALA A 202 -8.59 5.18 -18.06
N GLU A 203 -8.50 3.85 -18.24
CA GLU A 203 -9.40 2.90 -17.58
C GLU A 203 -9.09 2.68 -16.10
N ARG A 204 -7.80 2.63 -15.71
CA ARG A 204 -7.39 2.16 -14.38
C ARG A 204 -6.86 3.27 -13.47
N ARG A 205 -6.23 4.28 -14.04
CA ARG A 205 -5.55 5.38 -13.35
C ARG A 205 -5.75 6.69 -14.12
N PRO A 206 -7.02 7.12 -14.31
CA PRO A 206 -7.33 8.33 -15.06
C PRO A 206 -6.66 9.57 -14.47
N ASP A 207 -6.37 9.56 -13.16
CA ASP A 207 -5.60 10.60 -12.45
C ASP A 207 -4.20 10.83 -13.02
N LEU A 208 -3.60 9.83 -13.67
CA LEU A 208 -2.28 9.98 -14.28
C LEU A 208 -2.32 10.78 -15.59
N LEU A 209 -3.47 10.84 -16.26
CA LEU A 209 -3.62 11.50 -17.57
C LEU A 209 -3.41 13.02 -17.50
N ASP A 210 -3.58 13.62 -16.33
CA ASP A 210 -3.39 15.06 -16.10
C ASP A 210 -1.91 15.45 -16.23
N ARG A 211 -1.01 14.54 -15.84
CA ARG A 211 0.45 14.70 -15.92
C ARG A 211 1.10 13.95 -17.09
N ALA A 212 0.34 13.15 -17.83
CA ALA A 212 0.84 12.39 -18.96
C ALA A 212 1.15 13.31 -20.15
N GLY A 213 2.30 13.09 -20.80
CA GLY A 213 2.73 13.77 -22.01
C GLY A 213 1.97 13.33 -23.27
N LEU A 214 0.64 13.50 -23.27
CA LEU A 214 -0.22 13.12 -24.39
C LEU A 214 -0.21 14.17 -25.49
N THR A 215 -0.06 13.72 -26.73
CA THR A 215 -0.28 14.54 -27.92
C THR A 215 -1.76 14.99 -28.01
N PRO A 216 -2.06 16.08 -28.73
CA PRO A 216 -3.45 16.49 -28.96
C PRO A 216 -4.33 15.38 -29.57
N ALA A 217 -3.75 14.59 -30.48
CA ALA A 217 -4.44 13.46 -31.12
C ALA A 217 -4.74 12.31 -30.15
N GLU A 218 -3.81 11.98 -29.24
CA GLU A 218 -4.05 10.98 -28.19
C GLU A 218 -5.11 11.47 -27.20
N ARG A 219 -5.04 12.73 -26.78
CA ARG A 219 -6.01 13.33 -25.86
C ARG A 219 -7.42 13.34 -26.44
N ALA A 220 -7.57 13.63 -27.74
CA ALA A 220 -8.85 13.59 -28.44
C ALA A 220 -9.44 12.18 -28.55
N ARG A 221 -8.61 11.13 -28.49
CA ARG A 221 -9.01 9.72 -28.56
C ARG A 221 -9.20 9.07 -27.20
N LEU A 222 -8.93 9.79 -26.10
CA LEU A 222 -9.20 9.27 -24.78
C LEU A 222 -10.66 8.87 -24.69
N PRO A 223 -10.98 7.67 -24.15
CA PRO A 223 -12.36 7.35 -23.86
C PRO A 223 -12.88 8.46 -22.96
N ARG A 224 -13.99 9.10 -23.35
CA ARG A 224 -14.65 10.06 -22.47
C ARG A 224 -14.85 9.35 -21.14
N PRO A 225 -14.52 9.97 -19.99
CA PRO A 225 -14.77 9.34 -18.71
C PRO A 225 -16.23 8.88 -18.75
N GLN A 226 -16.45 7.57 -18.56
CA GLN A 226 -17.80 7.11 -18.30
C GLN A 226 -18.19 7.91 -17.06
N VAL A 227 -19.05 8.91 -17.24
CA VAL A 227 -19.75 9.53 -16.13
C VAL A 227 -20.43 8.32 -15.49
N ARG A 228 -19.87 7.82 -14.38
CA ARG A 228 -20.61 6.89 -13.55
C ARG A 228 -21.84 7.68 -13.19
N GLU A 229 -22.98 7.34 -13.81
CA GLU A 229 -24.21 8.06 -13.55
C GLU A 229 -24.34 8.15 -12.03
N PRO A 230 -24.56 9.35 -11.47
CA PRO A 230 -24.71 9.48 -10.04
C PRO A 230 -25.81 8.51 -9.61
N VAL A 231 -25.42 7.51 -8.82
CA VAL A 231 -26.30 6.42 -8.37
C VAL A 231 -27.62 7.03 -7.93
N SER A 232 -28.74 6.67 -8.53
CA SER A 232 -29.99 7.37 -8.26
C SER A 232 -30.48 7.06 -6.83
N ASP A 233 -31.22 7.99 -6.22
CA ASP A 233 -31.88 7.69 -4.94
C ASP A 233 -32.88 6.53 -5.08
N ALA A 234 -33.43 6.33 -6.29
CA ALA A 234 -34.31 5.21 -6.60
C ALA A 234 -33.57 3.86 -6.52
N ASP A 235 -32.34 3.78 -7.01
CA ASP A 235 -31.52 2.55 -6.95
C ASP A 235 -31.12 2.21 -5.51
N LEU A 236 -30.77 3.22 -4.72
CA LEU A 236 -30.48 3.05 -3.29
C LEU A 236 -31.72 2.56 -2.55
N LYS A 237 -32.90 3.14 -2.84
CA LYS A 237 -34.19 2.72 -2.29
C LYS A 237 -34.54 1.28 -2.66
N ALA A 238 -34.42 0.92 -3.94
CA ALA A 238 -34.74 -0.42 -4.42
C ALA A 238 -33.82 -1.47 -3.79
N ALA A 239 -32.51 -1.22 -3.75
CA ALA A 239 -31.54 -2.11 -3.11
C ALA A 239 -31.74 -2.22 -1.59
N TYR A 240 -32.12 -1.14 -0.92
CA TYR A 240 -32.42 -1.18 0.50
C TYR A 240 -33.75 -1.86 0.80
N SER A 241 -34.75 -1.71 -0.06
CA SER A 241 -36.06 -2.34 0.12
C SER A 241 -36.01 -3.86 -0.12
N SER A 242 -35.07 -4.33 -0.95
CA SER A 242 -34.83 -5.77 -1.17
C SER A 242 -34.09 -6.48 -0.03
N GLY A 243 -33.89 -5.82 1.12
CA GLY A 243 -33.28 -6.43 2.30
C GLY A 243 -31.76 -6.31 2.37
N VAL A 244 -31.10 -5.76 1.35
CA VAL A 244 -29.63 -5.54 1.37
C VAL A 244 -29.27 -4.44 2.39
N GLY A 245 -28.23 -4.66 3.18
CA GLY A 245 -27.73 -3.69 4.14
C GLY A 245 -26.94 -2.56 3.48
N SER A 246 -26.93 -1.37 4.08
CA SER A 246 -26.28 -0.16 3.53
C SER A 246 -24.79 -0.35 3.20
N TYR A 247 -24.10 -1.26 3.89
CA TYR A 247 -22.70 -1.59 3.63
C TYR A 247 -22.49 -2.32 2.30
N ARG A 248 -23.38 -3.28 1.98
CA ARG A 248 -23.32 -4.01 0.70
C ARG A 248 -23.80 -3.13 -0.47
N ILE A 249 -24.75 -2.23 -0.22
CA ILE A 249 -25.16 -1.21 -1.19
C ILE A 249 -24.00 -0.27 -1.49
N ALA A 250 -23.29 0.21 -0.46
CA ALA A 250 -22.09 1.04 -0.60
C ALA A 250 -21.00 0.37 -1.45
N ALA A 251 -20.68 -0.89 -1.15
CA ALA A 251 -19.70 -1.67 -1.92
C ALA A 251 -20.13 -1.86 -3.39
N ARG A 252 -21.41 -2.13 -3.64
CA ARG A 252 -21.97 -2.30 -5.00
C ARG A 252 -21.86 -1.02 -5.84
N PHE A 253 -22.05 0.13 -5.22
CA PHE A 253 -22.19 1.41 -5.91
C PHE A 253 -20.96 2.33 -5.78
N GLY A 254 -19.87 1.86 -5.15
CA GLY A 254 -18.63 2.62 -5.02
C GLY A 254 -18.77 3.92 -4.22
N ILE A 255 -19.70 3.97 -3.25
CA ILE A 255 -19.92 5.12 -2.36
C ILE A 255 -19.81 4.70 -0.90
N SER A 256 -19.62 5.64 0.03
CA SER A 256 -19.48 5.28 1.45
C SER A 256 -20.80 4.76 2.05
N PRO A 257 -20.76 3.84 3.04
CA PRO A 257 -21.95 3.44 3.79
C PRO A 257 -22.66 4.61 4.48
N ALA A 258 -21.93 5.67 4.85
CA ALA A 258 -22.50 6.88 5.41
C ALA A 258 -23.32 7.65 4.36
N THR A 259 -22.80 7.80 3.15
CA THR A 259 -23.47 8.41 2.00
C THR A 259 -24.76 7.66 1.66
N VAL A 260 -24.74 6.33 1.62
CA VAL A 260 -25.96 5.51 1.41
C VAL A 260 -27.02 5.82 2.47
N ARG A 261 -26.65 5.83 3.76
CA ARG A 261 -27.59 6.11 4.86
C ARG A 261 -28.14 7.53 4.82
N ALA A 262 -27.30 8.51 4.51
CA ALA A 262 -27.71 9.91 4.41
C ALA A 262 -28.73 10.10 3.27
N ARG A 263 -28.45 9.54 2.09
CA ARG A 263 -29.34 9.62 0.93
C ARG A 263 -30.65 8.87 1.14
N LEU A 264 -30.61 7.68 1.74
CA LEU A 264 -31.82 6.95 2.12
C LEU A 264 -32.70 7.76 3.10
N ARG A 265 -32.12 8.43 4.10
CA ARG A 265 -32.86 9.30 5.03
C ARG A 265 -33.47 10.51 4.32
N ALA A 266 -32.67 11.22 3.53
CA ALA A 266 -33.13 12.37 2.75
C ALA A 266 -34.30 12.00 1.82
N ALA A 267 -34.27 10.77 1.31
CA ALA A 267 -35.31 10.26 0.44
C ALA A 267 -36.50 9.59 1.18
N GLY A 268 -36.62 9.80 2.50
CA GLY A 268 -37.75 9.38 3.33
C GLY A 268 -37.72 7.92 3.78
N VAL A 269 -36.64 7.18 3.52
CA VAL A 269 -36.54 5.77 3.94
C VAL A 269 -36.17 5.70 5.42
N ARG A 270 -37.06 5.11 6.21
CA ARG A 270 -36.76 4.75 7.60
C ARG A 270 -35.68 3.66 7.60
N LEU A 271 -34.47 4.03 8.01
CA LEU A 271 -33.40 3.07 8.16
C LEU A 271 -33.81 2.03 9.20
N ARG A 272 -33.62 0.76 8.86
CA ARG A 272 -33.71 -0.36 9.80
C ARG A 272 -32.83 -0.01 11.01
N PRO A 273 -33.36 -0.15 12.23
CA PRO A 273 -32.57 0.13 13.42
C PRO A 273 -31.30 -0.72 13.35
N PRO A 274 -30.17 -0.22 13.88
CA PRO A 274 -29.06 -1.12 14.17
C PRO A 274 -29.63 -2.32 14.92
N ARG A 275 -29.11 -3.53 14.65
CA ARG A 275 -29.39 -4.69 15.50
C ARG A 275 -28.73 -4.45 16.85
N SER A 276 -29.28 -3.52 17.62
CA SER A 276 -28.89 -3.10 18.95
C SER A 276 -30.17 -3.19 19.78
N GLY A 277 -30.29 -4.32 20.48
CA GLY A 277 -31.43 -4.66 21.31
C GLY A 277 -31.21 -5.98 22.05
N GLN A 278 -30.40 -6.88 21.49
CA GLN A 278 -29.85 -7.99 22.27
C GLN A 278 -28.50 -7.58 22.86
N ARG A 279 -28.45 -7.58 24.20
CA ARG A 279 -27.20 -7.54 24.96
C ARG A 279 -26.26 -8.59 24.37
N SER A 280 -25.07 -8.18 23.93
CA SER A 280 -24.07 -9.15 23.48
C SER A 280 -23.75 -10.11 24.64
N PRO A 281 -23.63 -11.42 24.38
CA PRO A 281 -23.39 -12.37 25.44
C PRO A 281 -22.02 -12.13 26.09
N THR A 282 -21.99 -12.27 27.40
CA THR A 282 -20.79 -12.24 28.23
C THR A 282 -19.94 -13.48 27.97
N VAL A 283 -18.66 -13.42 28.35
CA VAL A 283 -17.74 -14.57 28.26
C VAL A 283 -18.30 -15.77 29.06
N ALA A 284 -18.84 -15.51 30.25
CA ALA A 284 -19.44 -16.55 31.09
C ALA A 284 -20.66 -17.23 30.44
N GLU A 285 -21.56 -16.45 29.84
CA GLU A 285 -22.75 -16.97 29.15
C GLU A 285 -22.36 -17.84 27.94
N VAL A 286 -21.41 -17.38 27.12
CA VAL A 286 -20.91 -18.15 25.97
C VAL A 286 -20.22 -19.43 26.42
N SER A 287 -19.35 -19.37 27.44
CA SER A 287 -18.63 -20.55 27.94
C SER A 287 -19.57 -21.59 28.56
N LYS A 288 -20.56 -21.14 29.34
CA LYS A 288 -21.58 -22.02 29.95
C LYS A 288 -22.37 -22.77 28.86
N MET A 289 -22.86 -22.05 27.85
CA MET A 289 -23.62 -22.67 26.75
C MET A 289 -22.75 -23.48 25.80
N ARG A 290 -21.46 -23.16 25.69
CA ARG A 290 -20.50 -24.02 24.96
C ARG A 290 -20.31 -25.36 25.67
N GLY A 291 -20.35 -25.37 27.01
CA GLY A 291 -20.28 -26.58 27.82
C GLY A 291 -21.46 -27.55 27.62
N THR A 292 -22.57 -27.10 27.05
CA THR A 292 -23.72 -27.95 26.70
C THR A 292 -23.62 -28.59 25.30
N GLY A 293 -22.46 -28.48 24.64
CA GLY A 293 -22.21 -29.10 23.33
C GLY A 293 -22.61 -28.26 22.10
N LEU A 294 -23.11 -27.04 22.29
CA LEU A 294 -23.55 -26.18 21.17
C LEU A 294 -22.38 -25.71 20.29
N THR A 295 -22.58 -25.75 18.97
CA THR A 295 -21.63 -25.23 17.99
C THR A 295 -21.58 -23.70 18.00
N VAL A 296 -20.52 -23.11 17.44
CA VAL A 296 -20.37 -21.64 17.35
C VAL A 296 -21.51 -21.01 16.54
N ARG A 297 -22.00 -21.71 15.50
CA ARG A 297 -23.13 -21.26 14.68
C ARG A 297 -24.45 -21.31 15.45
N GLU A 298 -24.67 -22.33 16.26
CA GLU A 298 -25.86 -22.43 17.10
C GLU A 298 -25.86 -21.39 18.21
N LEU A 299 -24.71 -21.13 18.84
CA LEU A 299 -24.55 -20.05 19.80
C LEU A 299 -24.79 -18.67 19.16
N ALA A 300 -24.25 -18.43 17.96
CA ALA A 300 -24.48 -17.19 17.22
C ALA A 300 -25.96 -16.97 16.90
N ARG A 301 -26.67 -18.04 16.52
CA ARG A 301 -28.11 -18.04 16.29
C ARG A 301 -28.89 -17.79 17.59
N HIS A 302 -28.50 -18.47 18.67
CA HIS A 302 -29.14 -18.37 19.99
C HIS A 302 -29.05 -16.94 20.54
N PHE A 303 -27.88 -16.31 20.46
CA PHE A 303 -27.65 -14.95 20.96
C PHE A 303 -27.96 -13.84 19.94
N GLY A 304 -28.34 -14.20 18.71
CA GLY A 304 -28.62 -13.24 17.65
C GLY A 304 -27.41 -12.36 17.25
N VAL A 305 -26.18 -12.85 17.49
CA VAL A 305 -24.93 -12.16 17.15
C VAL A 305 -24.17 -12.87 16.03
N SER A 306 -23.09 -12.24 15.54
CA SER A 306 -22.24 -12.88 14.54
C SER A 306 -21.42 -14.05 15.16
N HIS A 307 -21.07 -15.04 14.34
CA HIS A 307 -20.12 -16.08 14.73
C HIS A 307 -18.75 -15.54 15.20
N VAL A 308 -18.31 -14.39 14.68
CA VAL A 308 -17.07 -13.72 15.10
C VAL A 308 -17.17 -13.25 16.55
N THR A 309 -18.34 -12.72 16.94
CA THR A 309 -18.61 -12.29 18.33
C THR A 309 -18.50 -13.45 19.31
N ILE A 310 -19.01 -14.64 18.96
CA ILE A 310 -18.90 -15.85 19.79
C ILE A 310 -17.44 -16.32 19.89
N LEU A 311 -16.70 -16.32 18.77
CA LEU A 311 -15.28 -16.72 18.76
C LEU A 311 -14.41 -15.80 19.62
N ASP A 312 -14.65 -14.48 19.60
CA ASP A 312 -13.94 -13.51 20.44
C ASP A 312 -14.18 -13.79 21.94
N ARG A 313 -15.40 -14.13 22.35
CA ARG A 313 -15.73 -14.50 23.73
C ARG A 313 -15.05 -15.81 24.17
N LEU A 314 -15.08 -16.83 23.32
CA LEU A 314 -14.39 -18.10 23.60
C LEU A 314 -12.86 -17.95 23.65
N LYS A 315 -12.29 -17.03 22.86
CA LYS A 315 -10.85 -16.71 22.91
C LYS A 315 -10.47 -16.02 24.23
N LYS A 316 -11.33 -15.12 24.72
CA LYS A 316 -11.14 -14.45 26.01
C LYS A 316 -11.34 -15.37 27.21
N ALA A 317 -12.17 -16.41 27.11
CA ALA A 317 -12.33 -17.43 28.15
C ALA A 317 -11.10 -18.33 28.35
N LYS A 318 -10.20 -18.39 27.35
CA LYS A 318 -8.97 -19.19 27.38
C LYS A 318 -7.73 -18.42 27.85
N ARG A 319 -7.88 -17.12 28.14
CA ARG A 319 -6.87 -16.28 28.76
C ARG A 319 -7.17 -16.15 30.24
#